data_AF-A0A956CYT3-F1
#
_entry.id   AF-A0A956CYT3-F1
#
_cell.length_a   1.000
_cell.length_b   1.000
_cell.length_c   1.000
_cell.angle_alpha   90.00
_cell.angle_beta   90.00
_cell.angle_gamma   90.00
#
_symmetry.space_group_name_H-M   'P 1'
#
loop_
_entity.id
_entity.type
_entity.pdbx_description
1 polymer ?
#
loop_
_entity_poly.entity_id
_entity_poly.type
_entity_poly.pdbx_seq_one_letter_code
_entity_poly.pdbx_strand_id
1 'polypeptide(L)'
;DVPWNPGRLEQRNGRIDRTLQPAKEVRCHYFRYVDRAEDLVLERLVDKVEVIQRELGSLGAVVMERIESTMSDGIDEATADQLELASKPAGREAVEAELETQRSQRTQLGEEIREAGEILARSAKVMEFRRELLRDALDVGLELSGVPPLQETDDEGVFRLPEMPASWTRTVDHLRPPKSKSEEWWEWRKRPPQPVVFEPPPKMNSALVHLHLSHPFVQRVLGRFLAQGYSAHDLSRVTVVKNPRDALVRVIAFGRLCLYGTGATRLHDRLLSVAGRWVDGREDEIQPFADEADKNAILLLEDVLAKSPSLDGIPDAIQQRVLAAAPTLFARLWRRIRDDADEEAHRATRELGQRGREEAEALRKILWAQRADVQRSVARLSQTAFDFGESAEGRLQERQIQRDLEHLRRRYDGIGREMEREPAQIEALYQVALQRLEPVGMVVLWPETRL
;
A
#
# COMPACT_ATOMS: atom_id res chain seq x y z
N ASP A 1 -34.04 -12.56 -20.57
CA ASP A 1 -34.18 -11.47 -21.54
C ASP A 1 -32.82 -11.04 -22.06
N VAL A 2 -32.69 -10.95 -23.39
CA VAL A 2 -31.45 -10.60 -24.09
C VAL A 2 -31.46 -9.08 -24.30
N PRO A 3 -30.46 -8.34 -23.81
CA PRO A 3 -30.43 -6.91 -23.99
C PRO A 3 -30.25 -6.56 -25.48
N TRP A 4 -31.09 -5.67 -25.98
CA TRP A 4 -30.98 -5.13 -27.34
C TRP A 4 -29.72 -4.28 -27.57
N ASN A 5 -29.07 -3.83 -26.48
CA ASN A 5 -27.77 -3.16 -26.54
C ASN A 5 -26.65 -4.22 -26.56
N PRO A 6 -25.87 -4.31 -27.65
CA PRO A 6 -24.75 -5.25 -27.77
C PRO A 6 -23.63 -5.01 -26.75
N GLY A 7 -23.34 -3.77 -26.38
CA GLY A 7 -22.35 -3.43 -25.35
C GLY A 7 -22.79 -3.93 -23.97
N ARG A 8 -24.09 -3.90 -23.66
CA ARG A 8 -24.62 -4.56 -22.45
C ARG A 8 -24.59 -6.07 -22.55
N LEU A 9 -24.76 -6.65 -23.74
CA LEU A 9 -24.64 -8.09 -23.97
C LEU A 9 -23.20 -8.56 -23.72
N GLU A 10 -22.21 -7.88 -24.32
CA GLU A 10 -20.79 -8.09 -24.11
C GLU A 10 -20.43 -7.95 -22.63
N GLN A 11 -20.87 -6.87 -21.98
CA GLN A 11 -20.55 -6.62 -20.58
C GLN A 11 -21.12 -7.73 -19.68
N ARG A 12 -22.29 -8.30 -20.03
CA ARG A 12 -22.87 -9.44 -19.31
C ARG A 12 -22.07 -10.72 -19.54
N ASN A 13 -21.58 -10.96 -20.75
CA ASN A 13 -20.75 -12.13 -21.07
C ASN A 13 -19.37 -12.02 -20.42
N GLY A 14 -18.72 -10.85 -20.49
CA GLY A 14 -17.41 -10.57 -19.89
C GLY A 14 -17.37 -10.65 -18.35
N ARG A 15 -18.54 -10.63 -17.68
CA ARG A 15 -18.60 -10.96 -16.24
C ARG A 15 -18.27 -12.43 -15.95
N ILE A 16 -18.47 -13.31 -16.92
CA ILE A 16 -18.22 -14.74 -16.84
C ILE A 16 -16.94 -15.10 -17.61
N ASP A 17 -16.76 -14.54 -18.81
CA ASP A 17 -15.57 -14.69 -19.64
C ASP A 17 -14.50 -13.64 -19.28
N ARG A 18 -13.64 -13.99 -18.33
CA ARG A 18 -12.60 -13.10 -17.77
C ARG A 18 -11.30 -13.85 -17.53
N THR A 19 -10.20 -13.10 -17.41
CA THR A 19 -8.91 -13.65 -16.98
C THR A 19 -9.05 -14.44 -15.68
N LEU A 20 -8.44 -15.63 -15.64
CA LEU A 20 -8.51 -16.60 -14.54
C LEU A 20 -9.83 -17.37 -14.38
N GLN A 21 -10.66 -17.48 -15.44
CA GLN A 21 -11.75 -18.45 -15.48
C GLN A 21 -11.23 -19.89 -15.30
N PRO A 22 -11.79 -20.70 -14.36
CA PRO A 22 -11.39 -22.10 -14.20
C PRO A 22 -11.63 -22.98 -15.44
N ALA A 23 -12.69 -22.71 -16.21
CA ALA A 23 -13.01 -23.45 -17.43
C ALA A 23 -12.33 -22.83 -18.64
N LYS A 24 -11.83 -23.66 -19.55
CA LYS A 24 -11.16 -23.21 -20.79
C LYS A 24 -12.12 -22.62 -21.84
N GLU A 25 -13.42 -22.88 -21.70
CA GLU A 25 -14.45 -22.45 -22.65
C GLU A 25 -15.72 -22.05 -21.86
N VAL A 26 -16.30 -20.89 -22.19
CA VAL A 26 -17.56 -20.40 -21.64
C VAL A 26 -18.64 -20.49 -22.72
N ARG A 27 -19.76 -21.16 -22.43
CA ARG A 27 -20.88 -21.32 -23.37
C ARG A 27 -22.07 -20.48 -22.93
N CYS A 28 -22.46 -19.52 -23.75
CA CYS A 28 -23.62 -18.66 -23.52
C CYS A 28 -24.74 -19.07 -24.50
N HIS A 29 -25.88 -19.53 -23.97
CA HIS A 29 -27.04 -19.91 -24.78
C HIS A 29 -28.14 -18.85 -24.68
N TYR A 30 -28.63 -18.39 -25.83
CA TYR A 30 -29.76 -17.47 -25.93
C TYR A 30 -30.98 -18.22 -26.46
N PHE A 31 -32.12 -18.08 -25.78
CA PHE A 31 -33.36 -18.73 -26.16
C PHE A 31 -34.21 -17.78 -27.00
N ARG A 32 -34.78 -18.30 -28.10
CA ARG A 32 -35.67 -17.58 -29.02
C ARG A 32 -37.03 -18.25 -29.16
N TYR A 33 -38.05 -17.50 -29.52
CA TYR A 33 -39.36 -17.97 -29.93
C TYR A 33 -39.49 -17.90 -31.46
N VAL A 34 -40.01 -18.97 -32.07
CA VAL A 34 -40.03 -19.13 -33.54
C VAL A 34 -41.02 -18.18 -34.22
N ASP A 35 -42.07 -17.75 -33.52
CA ASP A 35 -43.18 -16.96 -34.07
C ASP A 35 -43.05 -15.45 -33.84
N ARG A 36 -41.86 -14.94 -33.51
CA ARG A 36 -41.64 -13.53 -33.16
C ARG A 36 -40.65 -12.86 -34.11
N ALA A 37 -41.11 -11.82 -34.83
CA ALA A 37 -40.29 -11.10 -35.82
C ALA A 37 -39.08 -10.40 -35.17
N GLU A 38 -39.22 -9.94 -33.93
CA GLU A 38 -38.13 -9.30 -33.18
C GLU A 38 -36.99 -10.28 -32.85
N ASP A 39 -37.27 -11.57 -32.74
CA ASP A 39 -36.26 -12.60 -32.43
C ASP A 39 -35.36 -12.91 -33.64
N LEU A 40 -35.80 -12.58 -34.87
CA LEU A 40 -34.96 -12.63 -36.08
C LEU A 40 -33.87 -11.54 -36.06
N VAL A 41 -34.18 -10.37 -35.48
CA VAL A 41 -33.23 -9.27 -35.32
C VAL A 41 -32.18 -9.61 -34.25
N LEU A 42 -32.59 -10.28 -33.17
CA LEU A 42 -31.69 -10.80 -32.14
C LEU A 42 -30.68 -11.82 -32.68
N GLU A 43 -31.13 -12.76 -33.52
CA GLU A 43 -30.25 -13.75 -34.17
C GLU A 43 -29.18 -13.05 -35.02
N ARG A 44 -29.58 -12.11 -35.87
CA ARG A 44 -28.65 -11.33 -36.68
C ARG A 44 -27.68 -10.49 -35.84
N LEU A 45 -28.15 -9.92 -34.73
CA LEU A 45 -27.31 -9.14 -33.83
C LEU A 45 -26.26 -10.01 -33.15
N VAL A 46 -26.63 -11.19 -32.66
CA VAL A 46 -25.70 -12.14 -32.02
C VAL A 46 -24.66 -12.65 -33.02
N ASP A 47 -25.09 -13.12 -34.18
CA ASP A 47 -24.19 -13.59 -35.25
C ASP A 47 -23.22 -12.49 -35.69
N LYS A 48 -23.71 -11.24 -35.76
CA LYS A 48 -22.89 -10.12 -36.21
C LYS A 48 -21.87 -9.68 -35.16
N VAL A 49 -22.27 -9.64 -33.88
CA VAL A 49 -21.35 -9.38 -32.76
C VAL A 49 -20.25 -10.45 -32.72
N GLU A 50 -20.60 -11.71 -32.93
CA GLU A 50 -19.62 -12.81 -32.97
C GLU A 50 -18.65 -12.68 -34.15
N VAL A 51 -19.14 -12.33 -35.34
CA VAL A 51 -18.29 -12.08 -36.52
C VAL A 51 -17.37 -10.88 -36.30
N ILE A 52 -17.89 -9.76 -35.78
CA ILE A 52 -17.09 -8.56 -35.47
C ILE A 52 -16.01 -8.91 -34.43
N GLN A 53 -16.36 -9.63 -33.37
CA GLN A 53 -15.41 -10.03 -32.33
C GLN A 53 -14.30 -10.93 -32.90
N ARG A 54 -14.64 -11.86 -33.80
CA ARG A 54 -13.68 -12.78 -34.43
C ARG A 54 -12.76 -12.09 -35.43
N GLU A 55 -13.27 -11.14 -36.21
CA GLU A 55 -12.54 -10.52 -37.33
C GLU A 55 -11.79 -9.25 -36.95
N LEU A 56 -12.36 -8.44 -36.05
CA LEU A 56 -11.88 -7.09 -35.73
C LEU A 56 -11.28 -6.99 -34.33
N GLY A 57 -11.51 -7.97 -33.46
CA GLY A 57 -11.09 -7.92 -32.06
C GLY A 57 -11.63 -6.67 -31.37
N SER A 58 -10.74 -5.74 -30.99
CA SER A 58 -11.06 -4.55 -30.19
C SER A 58 -11.66 -3.36 -30.95
N LEU A 59 -11.77 -3.42 -32.28
CA LEU A 59 -12.41 -2.42 -33.15
C LEU A 59 -13.95 -2.36 -32.98
N GLY A 60 -14.46 -3.06 -31.96
CA GLY A 60 -15.88 -3.18 -31.67
C GLY A 60 -16.49 -1.94 -31.06
N ALA A 61 -15.76 -1.07 -30.34
CA ALA A 61 -16.41 -0.03 -29.52
C ALA A 61 -17.21 0.99 -30.37
N VAL A 62 -16.64 1.49 -31.46
CA VAL A 62 -17.30 2.45 -32.36
C VAL A 62 -18.43 1.79 -33.17
N VAL A 63 -18.23 0.54 -33.58
CA VAL A 63 -19.26 -0.23 -34.30
C VAL A 63 -20.43 -0.56 -33.36
N MET A 64 -20.14 -0.88 -32.10
CA MET A 64 -21.12 -1.17 -31.06
C MET A 64 -21.91 0.08 -30.66
N GLU A 65 -21.27 1.27 -30.60
CA GLU A 65 -21.95 2.54 -30.36
C GLU A 65 -22.89 2.92 -31.52
N ARG A 66 -22.47 2.69 -32.78
CA ARG A 66 -23.34 2.88 -33.94
C ARG A 66 -24.51 1.91 -33.96
N ILE A 67 -24.27 0.64 -33.64
CA ILE A 67 -25.32 -0.36 -33.50
C ILE A 67 -26.29 0.05 -32.37
N GLU A 68 -25.77 0.50 -31.23
CA GLU A 68 -26.58 0.98 -30.10
C GLU A 68 -27.44 2.19 -30.50
N SER A 69 -26.88 3.17 -31.22
CA SER A 69 -27.62 4.33 -31.72
C SER A 69 -28.74 3.92 -32.67
N THR A 70 -28.50 2.97 -33.58
CA THR A 70 -29.51 2.47 -34.51
C THR A 70 -30.67 1.76 -33.79
N MET A 71 -30.40 1.13 -32.66
CA MET A 71 -31.43 0.40 -31.88
C MET A 71 -32.16 1.27 -30.86
N SER A 72 -31.73 2.52 -30.65
CA SER A 72 -32.32 3.42 -29.65
C SER A 72 -33.72 3.93 -30.03
N ASP A 73 -34.05 3.94 -31.32
CA ASP A 73 -35.30 4.52 -31.84
C ASP A 73 -36.44 3.49 -32.04
N GLY A 74 -36.21 2.22 -31.70
CA GLY A 74 -37.18 1.12 -31.84
C GLY A 74 -36.81 0.11 -32.93
N ILE A 75 -37.49 -1.04 -32.95
CA ILE A 75 -37.19 -2.15 -33.87
C ILE A 75 -38.34 -2.33 -34.85
N ASP A 76 -38.03 -2.23 -36.13
CA ASP A 76 -38.93 -2.46 -37.27
C ASP A 76 -38.27 -3.39 -38.31
N GLU A 77 -38.98 -3.71 -39.41
CA GLU A 77 -38.45 -4.56 -40.48
C GLU A 77 -37.22 -3.95 -41.18
N ALA A 78 -37.04 -2.62 -41.17
CA ALA A 78 -35.92 -1.91 -41.79
C ALA A 78 -34.67 -1.86 -40.90
N THR A 79 -34.82 -2.13 -39.60
CA THR A 79 -33.73 -2.11 -38.61
C THR A 79 -32.65 -3.15 -38.93
N ALA A 80 -33.02 -4.28 -39.53
CA ALA A 80 -32.07 -5.31 -39.94
C ALA A 80 -31.08 -4.82 -41.02
N ASP A 81 -31.56 -4.02 -41.98
CA ASP A 81 -30.72 -3.47 -43.06
C ASP A 81 -29.86 -2.30 -42.54
N GLN A 82 -30.39 -1.52 -41.60
CA GLN A 82 -29.65 -0.44 -40.93
C GLN A 82 -28.50 -0.98 -40.05
N LEU A 83 -28.73 -2.11 -39.36
CA LEU A 83 -27.70 -2.85 -38.64
C LEU A 83 -26.58 -3.32 -39.57
N GLU A 84 -26.92 -3.78 -40.77
CA GLU A 84 -25.94 -4.19 -41.78
C GLU A 84 -25.06 -3.01 -42.22
N LEU A 85 -25.64 -1.82 -42.38
CA LEU A 85 -24.93 -0.61 -42.74
C LEU A 85 -24.02 -0.10 -41.60
N ALA A 86 -24.52 -0.10 -40.36
CA ALA A 86 -23.79 0.32 -39.17
C ALA A 86 -22.60 -0.59 -38.83
N SER A 87 -22.68 -1.85 -39.25
CA SER A 87 -21.63 -2.87 -39.04
C SER A 87 -20.52 -2.87 -40.09
N LYS A 88 -20.57 -2.02 -41.11
CA LYS A 88 -19.48 -1.91 -42.08
C LYS A 88 -18.28 -1.22 -41.42
N PRO A 89 -17.04 -1.69 -41.66
CA PRO A 89 -15.85 -1.09 -41.08
C PRO A 89 -15.82 0.39 -41.43
N ALA A 90 -15.69 1.23 -40.41
CA ALA A 90 -15.58 2.66 -40.60
C ALA A 90 -14.36 2.98 -41.48
N GLY A 91 -14.39 4.12 -42.18
CA GLY A 91 -13.26 4.57 -43.01
C GLY A 91 -11.94 4.59 -42.23
N ARG A 92 -10.81 4.50 -42.94
CA ARG A 92 -9.46 4.39 -42.37
C ARG A 92 -9.18 5.34 -41.19
N GLU A 93 -9.71 6.56 -41.24
CA GLU A 93 -9.57 7.58 -40.18
C GLU A 93 -10.16 7.19 -38.82
N ALA A 94 -11.32 6.52 -38.80
CA ALA A 94 -11.95 6.08 -37.55
C ALA A 94 -11.17 4.92 -36.90
N VAL A 95 -10.65 4.01 -37.72
CA VAL A 95 -9.76 2.92 -37.28
C VAL A 95 -8.46 3.49 -36.71
N GLU A 96 -7.90 4.50 -37.36
CA GLU A 96 -6.67 5.15 -36.91
C GLU A 96 -6.86 5.91 -35.58
N ALA A 97 -7.97 6.63 -35.41
CA ALA A 97 -8.30 7.32 -34.17
C ALA A 97 -8.51 6.36 -32.98
N GLU A 98 -9.14 5.20 -33.20
CA GLU A 98 -9.36 4.19 -32.16
C GLU A 98 -8.05 3.48 -31.78
N LEU A 99 -7.23 3.11 -32.77
CA LEU A 99 -5.89 2.56 -32.53
C LEU A 99 -4.99 3.54 -31.78
N GLU A 100 -5.10 4.84 -32.08
CA GLU A 100 -4.34 5.88 -31.38
C GLU A 100 -4.81 6.05 -29.93
N THR A 101 -6.12 5.95 -29.67
CA THR A 101 -6.68 5.96 -28.31
C THR A 101 -6.21 4.75 -27.49
N GLN A 102 -6.15 3.57 -28.10
CA GLN A 102 -5.62 2.37 -27.42
C GLN A 102 -4.11 2.46 -27.19
N ARG A 103 -3.35 3.02 -28.15
CA ARG A 103 -1.92 3.29 -27.98
C ARG A 103 -1.70 4.24 -26.82
N SER A 104 -2.46 5.33 -26.72
CA SER A 104 -2.34 6.28 -25.60
C SER A 104 -2.67 5.61 -24.27
N GLN A 105 -3.74 4.80 -24.19
CA GLN A 105 -4.09 4.05 -22.97
C GLN A 105 -3.00 3.04 -22.58
N ARG A 106 -2.45 2.31 -23.55
CA ARG A 106 -1.37 1.34 -23.30
C ARG A 106 -0.09 2.02 -22.85
N THR A 107 0.25 3.17 -23.45
CA THR A 107 1.41 3.98 -23.04
C THR A 107 1.21 4.48 -21.61
N GLN A 108 0.04 5.04 -21.30
CA GLN A 108 -0.31 5.47 -19.95
C GLN A 108 -0.21 4.33 -18.93
N LEU A 109 -0.78 3.16 -19.23
CA LEU A 109 -0.68 2.00 -18.35
C LEU A 109 0.77 1.55 -18.15
N GLY A 110 1.58 1.60 -19.22
CA GLY A 110 3.01 1.30 -19.14
C GLY A 110 3.77 2.29 -18.24
N GLU A 111 3.43 3.57 -18.30
CA GLU A 111 3.99 4.61 -17.43
C GLU A 111 3.56 4.40 -15.97
N GLU A 112 2.29 4.10 -15.71
CA GLU A 112 1.76 3.81 -14.37
C GLU A 112 2.43 2.58 -13.75
N ILE A 113 2.63 1.51 -14.53
CA ILE A 113 3.35 0.30 -14.08
C ILE A 113 4.81 0.64 -13.76
N ARG A 114 5.48 1.43 -14.60
CA ARG A 114 6.87 1.86 -14.35
C ARG A 114 6.96 2.68 -13.06
N GLU A 115 6.07 3.65 -12.89
CA GLU A 115 6.03 4.48 -11.69
C GLU A 115 5.78 3.65 -10.42
N ALA A 116 4.82 2.72 -10.46
CA ALA A 116 4.56 1.79 -9.37
C ALA A 116 5.80 0.93 -9.05
N GLY A 117 6.53 0.47 -10.07
CA GLY A 117 7.79 -0.25 -9.92
C GLY A 117 8.90 0.60 -9.27
N GLU A 118 9.03 1.87 -9.66
CA GLU A 118 9.97 2.82 -9.05
C GLU A 118 9.62 3.14 -7.59
N ILE A 119 8.33 3.28 -7.28
CA ILE A 119 7.87 3.44 -5.89
C ILE A 119 8.19 2.19 -5.07
N LEU A 120 7.95 1.00 -5.61
CA LEU A 120 8.25 -0.27 -4.95
C LEU A 120 9.76 -0.42 -4.67
N ALA A 121 10.60 -0.16 -5.67
CA ALA A 121 12.05 -0.26 -5.54
C ALA A 121 12.60 0.74 -4.51
N ARG A 122 12.13 1.99 -4.53
CA ARG A 122 12.50 3.00 -3.53
C ARG A 122 12.04 2.59 -2.13
N SER A 123 10.80 2.12 -1.99
CA SER A 123 10.24 1.69 -0.70
C SER A 123 10.98 0.49 -0.14
N ALA A 124 11.32 -0.50 -0.98
CA ALA A 124 12.09 -1.67 -0.57
C ALA A 124 13.48 -1.28 -0.02
N LYS A 125 14.15 -0.33 -0.69
CA LYS A 125 15.45 0.18 -0.26
C LYS A 125 15.38 0.93 1.08
N VAL A 126 14.31 1.69 1.32
CA VAL A 126 14.15 2.47 2.55
C VAL A 126 13.72 1.59 3.73
N MET A 127 12.82 0.65 3.49
CA MET A 127 12.26 -0.20 4.55
C MET A 127 13.21 -1.31 4.99
N GLU A 128 14.17 -1.71 4.14
CA GLU A 128 15.10 -2.83 4.38
C GLU A 128 14.37 -4.07 4.92
N PHE A 129 13.16 -4.31 4.40
CA PHE A 129 12.21 -5.25 4.97
C PHE A 129 12.57 -6.70 4.61
N ARG A 130 12.72 -7.55 5.63
CA ARG A 130 12.90 -8.99 5.49
C ARG A 130 11.75 -9.72 6.18
N ARG A 131 11.02 -10.53 5.41
CA ARG A 131 9.87 -11.30 5.88
C ARG A 131 10.23 -12.31 6.97
N GLU A 132 11.43 -12.88 6.91
CA GLU A 132 11.95 -13.83 7.90
C GLU A 132 12.13 -13.14 9.26
N LEU A 133 12.73 -11.94 9.27
CA LEU A 133 12.90 -11.15 10.49
C LEU A 133 11.57 -10.67 11.07
N LEU A 134 10.58 -10.36 10.21
CA LEU A 134 9.23 -10.04 10.68
C LEU A 134 8.60 -11.24 11.40
N ARG A 135 8.69 -12.44 10.83
CA ARG A 135 8.18 -13.66 11.48
C ARG A 135 8.84 -13.87 12.83
N ASP A 136 10.16 -13.82 12.88
CA ASP A 136 10.91 -14.03 14.12
C ASP A 136 10.54 -12.97 15.19
N ALA A 137 10.35 -11.71 14.79
CA ALA A 137 9.86 -10.67 15.69
C ALA A 137 8.42 -10.91 16.19
N LEU A 138 7.55 -11.49 15.37
CA LEU A 138 6.21 -11.88 15.79
C LEU A 138 6.24 -13.03 16.79
N ASP A 139 7.06 -14.05 16.54
CA ASP A 139 7.19 -15.21 17.41
C ASP A 139 7.69 -14.80 18.80
N VAL A 140 8.76 -13.99 18.87
CA VAL A 140 9.24 -13.41 20.14
C VAL A 140 8.16 -12.57 20.81
N GLY A 141 7.41 -11.76 20.04
CA GLY A 141 6.36 -10.91 20.59
C GLY A 141 5.16 -11.69 21.13
N LEU A 142 4.84 -12.84 20.54
CA LEU A 142 3.84 -13.78 21.03
C LEU A 142 4.32 -14.43 22.33
N GLU A 143 5.56 -14.90 22.38
CA GLU A 143 6.14 -15.51 23.58
C GLU A 143 6.16 -14.54 24.76
N LEU A 144 6.56 -13.29 24.54
CA LEU A 144 6.49 -12.21 25.54
C LEU A 144 5.06 -11.86 25.96
N SER A 145 4.06 -12.27 25.17
CA SER A 145 2.64 -12.15 25.48
C SER A 145 2.07 -13.42 26.13
N GLY A 146 2.92 -14.42 26.43
CA GLY A 146 2.53 -15.70 27.01
C GLY A 146 1.86 -16.66 26.01
N VAL A 147 2.08 -16.45 24.71
CA VAL A 147 1.49 -17.24 23.62
C VAL A 147 2.63 -17.96 22.89
N PRO A 148 2.48 -19.24 22.50
CA PRO A 148 3.48 -19.92 21.68
C PRO A 148 3.76 -19.19 20.35
N PRO A 149 4.87 -19.51 19.66
CA PRO A 149 5.13 -18.99 18.32
C PRO A 149 4.13 -19.50 17.28
N LEU A 150 4.15 -18.91 16.08
CA LEU A 150 3.36 -19.37 14.94
C LEU A 150 3.77 -20.80 14.54
N GLN A 151 2.79 -21.60 14.12
CA GLN A 151 3.00 -23.01 13.78
C GLN A 151 3.01 -23.19 12.27
N GLU A 152 4.11 -23.66 11.70
CA GLU A 152 4.16 -23.96 10.27
C GLU A 152 3.22 -25.14 9.93
N THR A 153 2.57 -25.05 8.78
CA THR A 153 1.67 -26.09 8.26
C THR A 153 2.41 -27.09 7.37
N ASP A 154 1.68 -28.04 6.79
CA ASP A 154 2.24 -28.95 5.79
C ASP A 154 2.68 -28.22 4.50
N ASP A 155 2.09 -27.04 4.23
CA ASP A 155 2.46 -26.16 3.14
C ASP A 155 3.59 -25.22 3.58
N GLU A 156 4.72 -25.24 2.87
CA GLU A 156 5.91 -24.43 3.15
C GLU A 156 5.58 -22.93 3.15
N GLY A 157 6.00 -22.21 4.20
CA GLY A 157 5.78 -20.76 4.31
C GLY A 157 4.34 -20.36 4.67
N VAL A 158 3.47 -21.32 5.00
CA VAL A 158 2.11 -21.09 5.52
C VAL A 158 2.08 -21.44 7.00
N PHE A 159 1.56 -20.52 7.82
CA PHE A 159 1.57 -20.64 9.27
C PHE A 159 0.16 -20.59 9.86
N ARG A 160 -0.08 -21.29 10.96
CA ARG A 160 -1.31 -21.21 11.76
C ARG A 160 -1.03 -20.46 13.05
N LEU A 161 -2.04 -19.71 13.49
CA LEU A 161 -1.99 -19.10 14.80
C LEU A 161 -2.15 -20.18 15.89
N PRO A 162 -1.40 -20.09 16.98
CA PRO A 162 -1.63 -20.89 18.18
C PRO A 162 -2.96 -20.48 18.84
N GLU A 163 -3.33 -21.19 19.91
CA GLU A 163 -4.50 -20.80 20.71
C GLU A 163 -4.27 -19.42 21.35
N MET A 164 -5.12 -18.46 20.99
CA MET A 164 -4.98 -17.07 21.41
C MET A 164 -5.83 -16.78 22.66
N PRO A 165 -5.33 -16.01 23.64
CA PRO A 165 -6.11 -15.59 24.80
C PRO A 165 -7.35 -14.76 24.43
N ALA A 166 -8.39 -14.78 25.27
CA ALA A 166 -9.63 -14.04 25.03
C ALA A 166 -9.43 -12.51 24.88
N SER A 167 -8.37 -11.94 25.46
CA SER A 167 -8.03 -10.52 25.28
C SER A 167 -7.66 -10.16 23.83
N TRP A 168 -7.36 -11.15 22.98
CA TRP A 168 -6.99 -10.99 21.58
C TRP A 168 -8.15 -11.16 20.60
N THR A 169 -9.37 -11.47 21.07
CA THR A 169 -10.50 -11.81 20.19
C THR A 169 -10.72 -10.78 19.06
N ARG A 170 -10.76 -9.48 19.37
CA ARG A 170 -10.94 -8.41 18.36
C ARG A 170 -9.81 -8.37 17.32
N THR A 171 -8.59 -8.73 17.71
CA THR A 171 -7.44 -8.75 16.80
C THR A 171 -7.48 -9.98 15.91
N VAL A 172 -7.83 -11.14 16.47
CA VAL A 172 -7.98 -12.41 15.73
C VAL A 172 -9.19 -12.36 14.79
N ASP A 173 -10.21 -11.54 15.08
CA ASP A 173 -11.36 -11.31 14.19
C ASP A 173 -10.93 -10.84 12.79
N HIS A 174 -9.81 -10.13 12.65
CA HIS A 174 -9.26 -9.72 11.35
C HIS A 174 -8.63 -10.85 10.53
N LEU A 175 -8.36 -11.99 11.17
CA LEU A 175 -7.78 -13.18 10.52
C LEU A 175 -8.85 -14.21 10.15
N ARG A 176 -10.10 -13.98 10.54
CA ARG A 176 -11.22 -14.87 10.23
C ARG A 176 -11.77 -14.58 8.84
N PRO A 177 -12.40 -15.58 8.17
CA PRO A 177 -13.11 -15.34 6.93
C PRO A 177 -14.22 -14.30 7.10
N PRO A 178 -14.54 -13.54 6.03
CA PRO A 178 -15.60 -12.53 6.09
C PRO A 178 -16.90 -13.08 6.66
N LYS A 179 -17.49 -12.32 7.58
CA LYS A 179 -18.77 -12.64 8.21
C LYS A 179 -19.90 -12.49 7.19
N SER A 180 -20.86 -13.41 7.18
CA SER A 180 -22.06 -13.23 6.35
C SER A 180 -23.02 -12.19 6.96
N LYS A 181 -23.88 -11.59 6.14
CA LYS A 181 -24.81 -10.54 6.61
C LYS A 181 -25.79 -11.04 7.68
N SER A 182 -26.24 -12.30 7.57
CA SER A 182 -27.27 -12.90 8.43
C SER A 182 -26.74 -13.74 9.60
N GLU A 183 -25.42 -13.97 9.67
CA GLU A 183 -24.80 -14.76 10.73
C GLU A 183 -24.63 -13.93 12.00
N GLU A 184 -24.82 -14.52 13.17
CA GLU A 184 -24.58 -13.84 14.44
C GLU A 184 -23.09 -13.80 14.79
N TRP A 185 -22.65 -12.77 15.54
CA TRP A 185 -21.22 -12.59 15.85
C TRP A 185 -20.60 -13.76 16.63
N TRP A 186 -21.35 -14.37 17.54
CA TRP A 186 -20.85 -15.47 18.37
C TRP A 186 -20.71 -16.77 17.57
N GLU A 187 -21.59 -17.02 16.60
CA GLU A 187 -21.48 -18.16 15.67
C GLU A 187 -20.31 -17.96 14.72
N TRP A 188 -20.18 -16.77 14.14
CA TRP A 188 -19.07 -16.41 13.27
C TRP A 188 -17.71 -16.58 13.95
N ARG A 189 -17.59 -16.22 15.24
CA ARG A 189 -16.35 -16.38 16.02
C ARG A 189 -15.95 -17.82 16.28
N LYS A 190 -16.86 -18.79 16.09
CA LYS A 190 -16.51 -20.22 16.10
C LYS A 190 -15.69 -20.64 14.88
N ARG A 191 -15.70 -19.85 13.80
CA ARG A 191 -14.85 -20.10 12.64
C ARG A 191 -13.38 -19.90 13.03
N PRO A 192 -12.50 -20.83 12.67
CA PRO A 192 -11.08 -20.70 12.98
C PRO A 192 -10.48 -19.52 12.19
N PRO A 193 -9.43 -18.87 12.73
CA PRO A 193 -8.63 -17.94 11.94
C PRO A 193 -8.01 -18.68 10.74
N GLN A 194 -7.89 -17.99 9.61
CA GLN A 194 -7.25 -18.52 8.43
C GLN A 194 -5.73 -18.63 8.65
N PRO A 195 -5.05 -19.55 7.95
CA PRO A 195 -3.61 -19.57 7.92
C PRO A 195 -3.05 -18.25 7.39
N VAL A 196 -1.86 -17.89 7.86
CA VAL A 196 -1.17 -16.66 7.56
C VAL A 196 0.06 -16.92 6.72
N VAL A 197 0.37 -15.96 5.87
CA VAL A 197 1.57 -15.92 5.03
C VAL A 197 2.24 -14.56 5.16
N PHE A 198 3.53 -14.50 4.88
CA PHE A 198 4.30 -13.24 4.88
C PHE A 198 4.51 -12.67 3.48
N GLU A 199 4.05 -13.40 2.47
CA GLU A 199 4.04 -12.99 1.06
C GLU A 199 2.63 -12.68 0.57
N PRO A 200 2.50 -11.79 -0.43
CA PRO A 200 1.21 -11.54 -1.05
C PRO A 200 0.68 -12.84 -1.67
N PRO A 201 -0.53 -13.28 -1.31
CA PRO A 201 -1.10 -14.49 -1.89
C PRO A 201 -1.34 -14.32 -3.39
N PRO A 202 -1.33 -15.42 -4.17
CA PRO A 202 -1.44 -15.35 -5.62
C PRO A 202 -2.80 -14.82 -6.11
N LYS A 203 -3.84 -14.86 -5.26
CA LYS A 203 -5.19 -14.38 -5.57
C LYS A 203 -5.78 -13.68 -4.36
N MET A 204 -6.57 -12.63 -4.59
CA MET A 204 -7.28 -11.90 -3.52
C MET A 204 -8.31 -12.75 -2.76
N ASN A 205 -8.78 -13.86 -3.33
CA ASN A 205 -9.72 -14.78 -2.70
C ASN A 205 -9.05 -16.06 -2.14
N SER A 206 -7.73 -16.03 -1.92
CA SER A 206 -7.06 -17.12 -1.22
C SER A 206 -7.62 -17.26 0.19
N ALA A 207 -7.78 -18.48 0.68
CA ALA A 207 -8.09 -18.77 2.09
C ALA A 207 -6.85 -18.57 3.00
N LEU A 208 -6.04 -17.55 2.70
CA LEU A 208 -4.78 -17.19 3.34
C LEU A 208 -4.80 -15.70 3.65
N VAL A 209 -4.25 -15.31 4.80
CA VAL A 209 -4.15 -13.91 5.20
C VAL A 209 -2.70 -13.44 5.16
N HIS A 210 -2.45 -12.34 4.45
CA HIS A 210 -1.12 -11.73 4.39
C HIS A 210 -0.84 -10.88 5.63
N LEU A 211 0.13 -11.30 6.44
CA LEU A 211 0.65 -10.50 7.55
C LEU A 211 1.70 -9.52 7.05
N HIS A 212 1.25 -8.32 6.72
CA HIS A 212 2.11 -7.17 6.41
C HIS A 212 2.30 -6.27 7.65
N LEU A 213 3.27 -5.33 7.60
CA LEU A 213 3.62 -4.46 8.73
C LEU A 213 2.43 -3.73 9.35
N SER A 214 1.52 -3.20 8.52
CA SER A 214 0.33 -2.47 8.99
C SER A 214 -0.86 -3.36 9.37
N HIS A 215 -0.72 -4.70 9.31
CA HIS A 215 -1.82 -5.59 9.68
C HIS A 215 -2.12 -5.45 11.18
N PRO A 216 -3.40 -5.38 11.63
CA PRO A 216 -3.75 -5.13 13.04
C PRO A 216 -3.11 -6.11 14.03
N PHE A 217 -2.99 -7.38 13.63
CA PHE A 217 -2.28 -8.40 14.42
C PHE A 217 -0.81 -8.07 14.60
N VAL A 218 -0.11 -7.72 13.51
CA VAL A 218 1.30 -7.34 13.53
C VAL A 218 1.51 -6.08 14.36
N GLN A 219 0.69 -5.05 14.16
CA GLN A 219 0.76 -3.81 14.93
C GLN A 219 0.56 -4.05 16.43
N ARG A 220 -0.35 -4.95 16.82
CA ARG A 220 -0.56 -5.29 18.23
C ARG A 220 0.66 -6.00 18.83
N VAL A 221 1.21 -6.99 18.13
CA VAL A 221 2.41 -7.72 18.59
C VAL A 221 3.60 -6.77 18.67
N LEU A 222 3.86 -5.98 17.62
CA LEU A 222 4.97 -5.02 17.59
C LEU A 222 4.80 -3.91 18.64
N GLY A 223 3.57 -3.52 18.94
CA GLY A 223 3.25 -2.57 20.01
C GLY A 223 3.77 -3.03 21.39
N ARG A 224 3.89 -4.34 21.63
CA ARG A 224 4.45 -4.90 22.86
C ARG A 224 5.91 -4.49 23.08
N PHE A 225 6.69 -4.41 22.01
CA PHE A 225 8.09 -3.98 22.07
C PHE A 225 8.20 -2.46 22.22
N LEU A 226 7.30 -1.69 21.59
CA LEU A 226 7.29 -0.23 21.68
C LEU A 226 6.84 0.29 23.05
N ALA A 227 6.04 -0.47 23.80
CA ALA A 227 5.62 -0.12 25.16
C ALA A 227 6.73 -0.27 26.23
N GLN A 228 7.89 -0.78 25.85
CA GLN A 228 9.03 -1.03 26.74
C GLN A 228 9.59 0.27 27.31
N GLY A 229 9.85 0.28 28.63
CA GLY A 229 10.31 1.48 29.34
C GLY A 229 9.20 2.41 29.84
N TYR A 230 7.93 2.14 29.52
CA TYR A 230 6.78 2.83 30.13
C TYR A 230 6.04 1.94 31.14
N SER A 231 5.87 0.65 30.85
CA SER A 231 5.11 -0.27 31.73
C SER A 231 5.70 -1.68 31.88
N ALA A 232 6.65 -2.08 31.03
CA ALA A 232 7.28 -3.40 31.07
C ALA A 232 8.82 -3.26 31.09
N HIS A 233 9.47 -4.11 31.90
CA HIS A 233 10.92 -4.16 32.13
C HIS A 233 11.47 -5.57 31.89
N ASP A 234 10.92 -6.28 30.91
CA ASP A 234 11.18 -7.70 30.66
C ASP A 234 12.11 -7.95 29.46
N LEU A 235 12.70 -6.90 28.88
CA LEU A 235 13.72 -7.03 27.83
C LEU A 235 15.13 -6.74 28.36
N SER A 236 16.04 -7.67 28.05
CA SER A 236 17.48 -7.48 28.23
C SER A 236 18.03 -6.47 27.23
N ARG A 237 18.87 -5.55 27.70
CA ARG A 237 19.52 -4.51 26.89
C ARG A 237 20.88 -4.94 26.34
N VAL A 238 21.39 -6.09 26.78
CA VAL A 238 22.66 -6.66 26.34
C VAL A 238 22.39 -8.10 25.93
N THR A 239 22.79 -8.44 24.71
CA THR A 239 22.65 -9.79 24.15
C THR A 239 24.01 -10.27 23.66
N VAL A 240 24.33 -11.54 23.91
CA VAL A 240 25.54 -12.18 23.39
C VAL A 240 25.11 -13.31 22.48
N VAL A 241 25.65 -13.33 21.27
CA VAL A 241 25.30 -14.31 20.23
C VAL A 241 26.56 -14.97 19.70
N LYS A 242 26.50 -16.29 19.48
CA LYS A 242 27.60 -17.04 18.86
C LYS A 242 27.78 -16.61 17.41
N ASN A 243 29.03 -16.42 17.02
CA ASN A 243 29.42 -16.07 15.67
C ASN A 243 30.34 -17.16 15.09
N PRO A 244 29.86 -17.97 14.13
CA PRO A 244 30.68 -19.01 13.51
C PRO A 244 31.64 -18.47 12.44
N ARG A 245 31.49 -17.21 12.00
CA ARG A 245 32.17 -16.70 10.79
C ARG A 245 33.52 -16.03 11.03
N ASP A 246 33.78 -15.51 12.23
CA ASP A 246 34.97 -14.69 12.51
C ASP A 246 35.55 -15.01 13.90
N ALA A 247 36.86 -14.78 14.08
CA ALA A 247 37.60 -14.94 15.33
C ALA A 247 37.60 -13.67 16.21
N LEU A 248 36.97 -12.59 15.73
CA LEU A 248 36.89 -11.30 16.43
C LEU A 248 35.62 -11.19 17.28
N VAL A 249 35.77 -10.72 18.53
CA VAL A 249 34.63 -10.29 19.35
C VAL A 249 34.18 -8.92 18.84
N ARG A 250 32.98 -8.85 18.28
CA ARG A 250 32.40 -7.62 17.76
C ARG A 250 31.30 -7.14 18.69
N VAL A 251 31.33 -5.86 19.02
CA VAL A 251 30.31 -5.23 19.85
C VAL A 251 29.57 -4.25 18.97
N ILE A 252 28.25 -4.35 18.94
CA ILE A 252 27.36 -3.48 18.16
C ILE A 252 26.46 -2.76 19.16
N ALA A 253 26.59 -1.44 19.27
CA ALA A 253 25.72 -0.62 20.10
C ALA A 253 24.62 0.01 19.23
N PHE A 254 23.40 0.08 19.76
CA PHE A 254 22.24 0.62 19.06
C PHE A 254 21.66 1.84 19.79
N GLY A 255 21.38 2.88 19.02
CA GLY A 255 20.63 4.06 19.44
C GLY A 255 19.44 4.31 18.51
N ARG A 256 18.36 4.87 19.03
CA ARG A 256 17.19 5.24 18.23
C ARG A 256 17.05 6.75 18.17
N LEU A 257 17.10 7.30 16.98
CA LEU A 257 16.86 8.71 16.71
C LEU A 257 15.40 8.91 16.29
N CYS A 258 14.68 9.74 17.03
CA CYS A 258 13.32 10.16 16.72
C CYS A 258 13.27 11.68 16.55
N LEU A 259 12.70 12.14 15.45
CA LEU A 259 12.37 13.55 15.22
C LEU A 259 10.86 13.74 15.29
N TYR A 260 10.42 14.71 16.07
CA TYR A 260 9.01 15.02 16.29
C TYR A 260 8.69 16.41 15.78
N GLY A 261 7.55 16.55 15.12
CA GLY A 261 6.97 17.81 14.69
C GLY A 261 5.95 18.36 15.67
N THR A 262 5.17 19.32 15.21
CA THR A 262 4.06 19.92 15.97
C THR A 262 3.07 18.86 16.43
N GLY A 263 2.58 18.95 17.67
CA GLY A 263 1.63 17.99 18.22
C GLY A 263 2.24 16.62 18.56
N ALA A 264 3.57 16.53 18.70
CA ALA A 264 4.30 15.29 18.97
C ALA A 264 4.15 14.22 17.88
N THR A 265 3.80 14.62 16.65
CA THR A 265 3.79 13.74 15.48
C THR A 265 5.22 13.32 15.17
N ARG A 266 5.47 12.01 15.11
CA ARG A 266 6.78 11.48 14.73
C ARG A 266 7.00 11.64 13.23
N LEU A 267 7.98 12.46 12.85
CA LEU A 267 8.32 12.78 11.46
C LEU A 267 9.41 11.85 10.91
N HIS A 268 10.34 11.44 11.77
CA HIS A 268 11.45 10.56 11.42
C HIS A 268 11.77 9.63 12.58
N ASP A 269 12.13 8.40 12.27
CA ASP A 269 12.50 7.35 13.23
C ASP A 269 13.55 6.47 12.57
N ARG A 270 14.75 6.41 13.17
CA ARG A 270 15.86 5.63 12.64
C ARG A 270 16.61 4.93 13.76
N LEU A 271 16.92 3.66 13.51
CA LEU A 271 17.88 2.92 14.32
C LEU A 271 19.29 3.20 13.79
N LEU A 272 20.15 3.68 14.66
CA LEU A 272 21.57 3.91 14.44
C LEU A 272 22.34 2.81 15.14
N SER A 273 23.42 2.36 14.51
CA SER A 273 24.25 1.28 15.03
C SER A 273 25.71 1.56 14.75
N VAL A 274 26.55 1.38 15.76
CA VAL A 274 28.01 1.50 15.64
C VAL A 274 28.62 0.21 16.13
N ALA A 275 29.51 -0.37 15.33
CA ALA A 275 30.22 -1.58 15.69
C ALA A 275 31.68 -1.28 16.04
N GLY A 276 32.26 -2.08 16.92
CA GLY A 276 33.66 -1.98 17.30
C GLY A 276 34.25 -3.35 17.60
N ARG A 277 35.58 -3.44 17.47
CA ARG A 277 36.32 -4.63 17.90
C ARG A 277 36.60 -4.53 19.39
N TRP A 278 36.15 -5.51 20.15
CA TRP A 278 36.52 -5.64 21.55
C TRP A 278 37.67 -6.65 21.71
N VAL A 279 38.71 -6.22 22.42
CA VAL A 279 39.73 -7.11 22.97
C VAL A 279 39.40 -7.29 24.44
N ASP A 280 39.12 -8.52 24.80
CA ASP A 280 38.74 -8.94 26.14
C ASP A 280 39.75 -8.49 27.20
N GLY A 281 39.27 -7.85 28.27
CA GLY A 281 40.07 -7.17 29.30
C GLY A 281 40.60 -5.78 28.91
N ARG A 282 40.24 -5.27 27.73
CA ARG A 282 40.59 -3.92 27.24
C ARG A 282 39.37 -3.16 26.72
N GLU A 283 38.29 -3.16 27.50
CA GLU A 283 37.05 -2.44 27.17
C GLU A 283 37.24 -0.94 26.95
N ASP A 284 38.25 -0.32 27.58
CA ASP A 284 38.59 1.09 27.40
C ASP A 284 39.24 1.42 26.05
N GLU A 285 39.76 0.41 25.35
CA GLU A 285 40.47 0.56 24.07
C GLU A 285 39.56 0.31 22.86
N ILE A 286 38.25 0.03 23.06
CA ILE A 286 37.34 -0.18 21.93
C ILE A 286 37.26 1.07 21.05
N GLN A 287 37.49 0.86 19.76
CA GLN A 287 37.30 1.89 18.75
C GLN A 287 36.19 1.45 17.78
N PRO A 288 35.32 2.39 17.38
CA PRO A 288 34.34 2.14 16.35
C PRO A 288 35.04 1.82 15.04
N PHE A 289 34.44 0.96 14.23
CA PHE A 289 34.91 0.72 12.88
C PHE A 289 34.61 1.92 11.97
N ALA A 290 35.10 1.85 10.74
CA ALA A 290 34.64 2.74 9.67
C ALA A 290 33.25 2.31 9.18
N ASP A 291 32.48 3.24 8.62
CA ASP A 291 31.07 3.08 8.29
C ASP A 291 30.74 1.83 7.42
N GLU A 292 31.61 1.47 6.48
CA GLU A 292 31.43 0.25 5.67
C GLU A 292 31.54 -1.03 6.50
N ALA A 293 32.44 -1.05 7.48
CA ALA A 293 32.60 -2.18 8.38
C ALA A 293 31.46 -2.28 9.39
N ASP A 294 30.82 -1.17 9.76
CA ASP A 294 29.60 -1.17 10.56
C ASP A 294 28.44 -1.83 9.80
N LYS A 295 28.24 -1.47 8.51
CA LYS A 295 27.23 -2.14 7.67
C LYS A 295 27.47 -3.64 7.58
N ASN A 296 28.72 -4.06 7.39
CA ASN A 296 29.07 -5.48 7.37
C ASN A 296 28.80 -6.18 8.71
N ALA A 297 28.97 -5.49 9.85
CA ALA A 297 28.67 -6.04 11.16
C ALA A 297 27.17 -6.24 11.38
N ILE A 298 26.32 -5.33 10.88
CA ILE A 298 24.85 -5.46 10.92
C ILE A 298 24.40 -6.63 10.03
N LEU A 299 24.90 -6.69 8.78
CA LEU A 299 24.58 -7.79 7.87
C LEU A 299 25.00 -9.14 8.46
N LEU A 300 26.16 -9.18 9.15
CA LEU A 300 26.60 -10.35 9.87
C LEU A 300 25.64 -10.72 11.01
N LEU A 301 25.20 -9.75 11.81
CA LEU A 301 24.22 -9.96 12.87
C LEU A 301 22.91 -10.53 12.29
N GLU A 302 22.36 -9.92 11.24
CA GLU A 302 21.12 -10.40 10.60
C GLU A 302 21.28 -11.82 10.05
N ASP A 303 22.41 -12.12 9.42
CA ASP A 303 22.72 -13.47 8.94
C ASP A 303 22.80 -14.49 10.07
N VAL A 304 23.37 -14.11 11.22
CA VAL A 304 23.46 -14.98 12.40
C VAL A 304 22.07 -15.23 12.96
N LEU A 305 21.25 -14.18 13.11
CA LEU A 305 19.86 -14.30 13.59
C LEU A 305 19.02 -15.18 12.67
N ALA A 306 19.14 -15.00 11.35
CA ALA A 306 18.39 -15.78 10.38
C ALA A 306 18.81 -17.26 10.32
N LYS A 307 20.07 -17.58 10.62
CA LYS A 307 20.62 -18.95 10.53
C LYS A 307 20.59 -19.73 11.84
N SER A 308 20.48 -19.04 12.98
CA SER A 308 20.47 -19.66 14.31
C SER A 308 19.27 -19.17 15.12
N PRO A 309 18.05 -19.64 14.78
CA PRO A 309 16.83 -19.19 15.45
C PRO A 309 16.77 -19.60 16.93
N SER A 310 17.47 -20.67 17.33
CA SER A 310 17.54 -21.10 18.74
C SER A 310 18.45 -20.24 19.62
N LEU A 311 19.36 -19.47 19.01
CA LEU A 311 20.38 -18.65 19.69
C LEU A 311 21.03 -19.39 20.88
N ASP A 312 21.58 -20.58 20.61
CA ASP A 312 22.13 -21.47 21.64
C ASP A 312 22.97 -20.72 22.68
N GLY A 313 22.69 -20.96 23.96
CA GLY A 313 23.26 -20.23 25.08
C GLY A 313 24.80 -20.15 25.06
N ILE A 314 25.31 -19.01 25.49
CA ILE A 314 26.73 -18.73 25.74
C ILE A 314 27.09 -19.19 27.17
N PRO A 315 28.27 -19.78 27.42
CA PRO A 315 28.69 -20.13 28.78
C PRO A 315 28.60 -18.97 29.78
N ASP A 316 28.13 -19.24 31.01
CA ASP A 316 27.90 -18.22 32.05
C ASP A 316 29.14 -17.36 32.34
N ALA A 317 30.33 -17.96 32.28
CA ALA A 317 31.59 -17.25 32.47
C ALA A 317 31.77 -16.12 31.45
N ILE A 318 31.41 -16.34 30.18
CA ILE A 318 31.46 -15.32 29.14
C ILE A 318 30.36 -14.29 29.36
N GLN A 319 29.15 -14.71 29.71
CA GLN A 319 28.05 -13.78 30.01
C GLN A 319 28.44 -12.78 31.10
N GLN A 320 29.02 -13.24 32.21
CA GLN A 320 29.47 -12.36 33.31
C GLN A 320 30.56 -11.38 32.87
N ARG A 321 31.48 -11.82 32.01
CA ARG A 321 32.53 -10.93 31.45
C ARG A 321 31.94 -9.84 30.57
N VAL A 322 30.99 -10.19 29.70
CA VAL A 322 30.30 -9.20 28.87
C VAL A 322 29.52 -8.23 29.74
N LEU A 323 28.79 -8.72 30.75
CA LEU A 323 28.01 -7.87 31.66
C LEU A 323 28.89 -6.87 32.41
N ALA A 324 30.07 -7.30 32.88
CA ALA A 324 31.02 -6.41 33.54
C ALA A 324 31.58 -5.32 32.60
N ALA A 325 31.90 -5.67 31.34
CA ALA A 325 32.45 -4.75 30.36
C ALA A 325 31.39 -3.83 29.69
N ALA A 326 30.12 -4.25 29.68
CA ALA A 326 29.06 -3.61 28.90
C ALA A 326 28.88 -2.09 29.15
N PRO A 327 28.91 -1.57 30.40
CA PRO A 327 28.77 -0.14 30.63
C PRO A 327 29.87 0.68 29.95
N THR A 328 31.12 0.23 30.04
CA THR A 328 32.28 0.91 29.43
C THR A 328 32.23 0.83 27.91
N LEU A 329 31.98 -0.38 27.37
CA LEU A 329 31.86 -0.61 25.92
C LEU A 329 30.77 0.27 25.31
N PHE A 330 29.58 0.26 25.91
CA PHE A 330 28.45 1.06 25.44
C PHE A 330 28.75 2.55 25.53
N ALA A 331 29.30 3.05 26.65
CA ALA A 331 29.62 4.47 26.81
C ALA A 331 30.62 5.00 25.77
N ARG A 332 31.57 4.15 25.34
CA ARG A 332 32.55 4.49 24.29
C ARG A 332 31.89 4.57 22.91
N LEU A 333 31.14 3.54 22.51
CA LEU A 333 30.45 3.50 21.21
C LEU A 333 29.32 4.54 21.13
N TRP A 334 28.68 4.86 22.25
CA TRP A 334 27.61 5.85 22.34
C TRP A 334 28.04 7.26 21.93
N ARG A 335 29.33 7.60 22.07
CA ARG A 335 29.85 8.89 21.60
C ARG A 335 29.69 9.01 20.08
N ARG A 336 30.11 7.98 19.36
CA ARG A 336 29.96 7.94 17.90
C ARG A 336 28.50 7.88 17.47
N ILE A 337 27.65 7.12 18.17
CA ILE A 337 26.19 7.11 17.90
C ILE A 337 25.59 8.51 18.03
N ARG A 338 26.04 9.32 19.00
CA ARG A 338 25.59 10.71 19.14
C ARG A 338 26.00 11.56 17.94
N ASP A 339 27.26 11.46 17.53
CA ASP A 339 27.76 12.21 16.37
C ASP A 339 26.99 11.82 15.09
N ASP A 340 26.82 10.51 14.84
CA ASP A 340 26.04 9.99 13.71
C ASP A 340 24.56 10.41 13.79
N ALA A 341 23.99 10.48 15.00
CA ALA A 341 22.62 10.92 15.22
C ALA A 341 22.41 12.41 14.87
N ASP A 342 23.37 13.27 15.21
CA ASP A 342 23.29 14.69 14.87
C ASP A 342 23.45 14.91 13.36
N GLU A 343 24.33 14.15 12.70
CA GLU A 343 24.45 14.17 11.24
C GLU A 343 23.17 13.70 10.54
N GLU A 344 22.60 12.58 10.99
CA GLU A 344 21.35 12.04 10.48
C GLU A 344 20.18 12.99 10.74
N ALA A 345 20.09 13.59 11.93
CA ALA A 345 19.03 14.55 12.28
C ALA A 345 19.07 15.77 11.36
N HIS A 346 20.26 16.31 11.08
CA HIS A 346 20.42 17.40 10.13
C HIS A 346 20.02 16.98 8.71
N ARG A 347 20.40 15.79 8.26
CA ARG A 347 20.01 15.28 6.94
C ARG A 347 18.50 15.12 6.83
N ALA A 348 17.88 14.39 7.75
CA ALA A 348 16.45 14.14 7.77
C ALA A 348 15.63 15.44 7.87
N THR A 349 16.08 16.43 8.65
CA THR A 349 15.41 17.73 8.75
C THR A 349 15.41 18.47 7.40
N ARG A 350 16.51 18.41 6.64
CA ARG A 350 16.57 19.01 5.29
C ARG A 350 15.64 18.28 4.32
N GLU A 351 15.64 16.96 4.33
CA GLU A 351 14.78 16.13 3.45
C GLU A 351 13.29 16.33 3.78
N LEU A 352 12.92 16.39 5.06
CA LEU A 352 11.55 16.71 5.50
C LEU A 352 11.14 18.11 5.04
N GLY A 353 12.03 19.10 5.19
CA GLY A 353 11.77 20.47 4.71
C GLY A 353 11.59 20.55 3.19
N GLN A 354 12.39 19.81 2.42
CA GLN A 354 12.24 19.71 0.98
C GLN A 354 10.89 19.07 0.61
N ARG A 355 10.55 17.93 1.23
CA ARG A 355 9.28 17.23 1.00
C ARG A 355 8.08 18.13 1.33
N GLY A 356 8.14 18.87 2.43
CA GLY A 356 7.08 19.83 2.79
C GLY A 356 6.87 20.90 1.74
N ARG A 357 7.94 21.43 1.12
CA ARG A 357 7.84 22.40 0.03
C ARG A 357 7.26 21.78 -1.24
N GLU A 358 7.70 20.57 -1.60
CA GLU A 358 7.19 19.84 -2.77
C GLU A 358 5.70 19.55 -2.66
N GLU A 359 5.23 19.06 -1.50
CA GLU A 359 3.82 18.80 -1.25
C GLU A 359 3.00 20.10 -1.19
N ALA A 360 3.54 21.17 -0.59
CA ALA A 360 2.89 22.48 -0.58
C ALA A 360 2.76 23.08 -1.98
N GLU A 361 3.77 22.95 -2.84
CA GLU A 361 3.70 23.38 -4.24
C GLU A 361 2.71 22.54 -5.06
N ALA A 362 2.65 21.23 -4.83
CA ALA A 362 1.66 20.36 -5.46
C ALA A 362 0.23 20.80 -5.08
N LEU A 363 -0.02 21.08 -3.79
CA LEU A 363 -1.31 21.62 -3.35
C LEU A 363 -1.61 22.98 -3.98
N ARG A 364 -0.63 23.89 -4.04
CA ARG A 364 -0.80 25.19 -4.72
C ARG A 364 -1.24 25.02 -6.17
N LYS A 365 -0.67 24.08 -6.91
CA LYS A 365 -1.05 23.79 -8.31
C LYS A 365 -2.49 23.28 -8.40
N ILE A 366 -2.91 22.39 -7.50
CA ILE A 366 -4.29 21.87 -7.44
C ILE A 366 -5.26 23.02 -7.17
N LEU A 367 -4.99 23.85 -6.16
CA LEU A 367 -5.86 24.98 -5.82
C LEU A 367 -5.92 26.02 -6.94
N TRP A 368 -4.80 26.27 -7.65
CA TRP A 368 -4.78 27.15 -8.81
C TRP A 368 -5.65 26.62 -9.95
N ALA A 369 -5.55 25.33 -10.26
CA ALA A 369 -6.39 24.68 -11.27
C ALA A 369 -7.88 24.74 -10.89
N GLN A 370 -8.22 24.41 -9.63
CA GLN A 370 -9.60 24.53 -9.14
C GLN A 370 -10.13 25.97 -9.24
N ARG A 371 -9.29 26.96 -8.91
CA ARG A 371 -9.67 28.38 -9.00
C ARG A 371 -9.95 28.81 -10.44
N ALA A 372 -9.12 28.35 -11.39
CA ALA A 372 -9.33 28.59 -12.81
C ALA A 372 -10.62 27.91 -13.32
N ASP A 373 -10.92 26.70 -12.85
CA ASP A 373 -12.16 25.97 -13.19
C ASP A 373 -13.41 26.66 -12.67
N VAL A 374 -13.37 27.16 -11.43
CA VAL A 374 -14.44 27.98 -10.86
C VAL A 374 -14.64 29.24 -11.69
N GLN A 375 -13.56 29.92 -12.08
CA GLN A 375 -13.66 31.13 -12.92
C GLN A 375 -14.28 30.85 -14.29
N ARG A 376 -13.91 29.75 -14.94
CA ARG A 376 -14.53 29.29 -16.20
C ARG A 376 -16.01 28.97 -16.02
N SER A 377 -16.36 28.35 -14.89
CA SER A 377 -17.75 27.99 -14.57
C SER A 377 -18.61 29.23 -14.31
N VAL A 378 -18.08 30.23 -13.60
CA VAL A 378 -18.74 31.53 -13.39
C VAL A 378 -18.96 32.23 -14.73
N ALA A 379 -17.97 32.27 -15.61
CA ALA A 379 -18.10 32.88 -16.93
C ALA A 379 -19.20 32.19 -17.77
N ARG A 380 -19.23 30.85 -17.78
CA ARG A 380 -20.24 30.05 -18.49
C ARG A 380 -21.65 30.33 -17.96
N LEU A 381 -21.86 30.23 -16.65
CA LEU A 381 -23.16 30.47 -16.02
C LEU A 381 -23.64 31.92 -16.20
N SER A 382 -22.72 32.89 -16.18
CA SER A 382 -23.04 34.29 -16.41
C SER A 382 -23.51 34.55 -17.85
N GLN A 383 -23.00 33.80 -18.84
CA GLN A 383 -23.48 33.87 -20.23
C GLN A 383 -24.88 33.26 -20.37
N THR A 384 -25.12 32.11 -19.73
CA THR A 384 -26.43 31.44 -19.76
C THR A 384 -27.52 32.26 -19.07
N ALA A 385 -27.18 33.04 -18.04
CA ALA A 385 -28.10 33.92 -17.32
C ALA A 385 -28.83 34.96 -18.21
N PHE A 386 -28.30 35.28 -19.40
CA PHE A 386 -28.90 36.26 -20.32
C PHE A 386 -30.00 35.69 -21.23
N ASP A 387 -30.28 34.38 -21.18
CA ASP A 387 -31.15 33.69 -22.15
C ASP A 387 -32.53 33.27 -21.59
N PHE A 388 -32.89 33.73 -20.38
CA PHE A 388 -34.16 33.36 -19.74
C PHE A 388 -35.26 34.40 -20.00
N GLY A 389 -36.38 33.97 -20.59
CA GLY A 389 -37.58 34.80 -20.80
C GLY A 389 -38.38 35.06 -19.52
N GLU A 390 -39.38 35.97 -19.57
CA GLU A 390 -40.17 36.46 -18.42
C GLU A 390 -41.13 35.43 -17.76
N SER A 391 -41.07 34.15 -18.15
CA SER A 391 -41.95 33.11 -17.62
C SER A 391 -41.72 32.87 -16.12
N ALA A 392 -42.71 32.26 -15.43
CA ALA A 392 -42.57 31.91 -14.01
C ALA A 392 -41.45 30.89 -13.78
N GLU A 393 -41.24 29.96 -14.71
CA GLU A 393 -40.14 28.99 -14.70
C GLU A 393 -38.78 29.67 -14.95
N GLY A 394 -38.72 30.62 -15.89
CA GLY A 394 -37.52 31.42 -16.14
C GLY A 394 -37.06 32.21 -14.92
N ARG A 395 -37.99 32.83 -14.18
CA ARG A 395 -37.69 33.54 -12.91
C ARG A 395 -37.20 32.62 -11.80
N LEU A 396 -37.61 31.35 -11.76
CA LEU A 396 -37.09 30.36 -10.80
C LEU A 396 -35.67 29.92 -11.18
N GLN A 397 -35.42 29.68 -12.46
CA GLN A 397 -34.09 29.32 -12.98
C GLN A 397 -33.10 30.46 -12.79
N GLU A 398 -33.50 31.71 -13.03
CA GLU A 398 -32.66 32.89 -12.81
C GLU A 398 -32.24 33.02 -11.34
N ARG A 399 -33.17 32.82 -10.39
CA ARG A 399 -32.87 32.81 -8.95
C ARG A 399 -31.91 31.68 -8.58
N GLN A 400 -32.06 30.50 -9.19
CA GLN A 400 -31.16 29.37 -8.96
C GLN A 400 -29.74 29.70 -9.46
N ILE A 401 -29.61 30.23 -10.67
CA ILE A 401 -28.32 30.63 -11.25
C ILE A 401 -27.66 31.75 -10.44
N GLN A 402 -28.43 32.72 -9.94
CA GLN A 402 -27.91 33.75 -9.03
C GLN A 402 -27.31 33.13 -7.76
N ARG A 403 -28.00 32.16 -7.15
CA ARG A 403 -27.46 31.43 -5.98
C ARG A 403 -26.19 30.64 -6.32
N ASP A 404 -26.16 30.00 -7.47
CA ASP A 404 -24.99 29.23 -7.93
C ASP A 404 -23.81 30.15 -8.21
N LEU A 405 -24.03 31.31 -8.83
CA LEU A 405 -23.01 32.35 -9.04
C LEU A 405 -22.48 32.90 -7.70
N GLU A 406 -23.36 33.18 -6.74
CA GLU A 406 -22.94 33.58 -5.39
C GLU A 406 -22.10 32.50 -4.70
N HIS A 407 -22.52 31.24 -4.78
CA HIS A 407 -21.79 30.12 -4.22
C HIS A 407 -20.40 29.98 -4.86
N LEU A 408 -20.30 30.06 -6.20
CA LEU A 408 -19.02 29.98 -6.90
C LEU A 408 -18.10 31.16 -6.59
N ARG A 409 -18.63 32.37 -6.45
CA ARG A 409 -17.84 33.54 -6.00
C ARG A 409 -17.29 33.34 -4.59
N ARG A 410 -18.12 32.88 -3.64
CA ARG A 410 -17.67 32.53 -2.29
C ARG A 410 -16.60 31.42 -2.31
N ARG A 411 -16.75 30.41 -3.19
CA ARG A 411 -15.74 29.36 -3.35
C ARG A 411 -14.44 29.90 -3.94
N TYR A 412 -14.50 30.79 -4.93
CA TYR A 412 -13.32 31.44 -5.51
C TYR A 412 -12.51 32.21 -4.47
N ASP A 413 -13.20 33.03 -3.65
CA ASP A 413 -12.57 33.77 -2.55
C ASP A 413 -12.07 32.83 -1.44
N GLY A 414 -12.80 31.74 -1.18
CA GLY A 414 -12.40 30.66 -0.30
C GLY A 414 -11.06 30.03 -0.72
N ILE A 415 -10.97 29.59 -1.98
CA ILE A 415 -9.74 29.01 -2.55
C ILE A 415 -8.58 30.01 -2.47
N GLY A 416 -8.83 31.31 -2.71
CA GLY A 416 -7.82 32.34 -2.55
C GLY A 416 -7.17 32.36 -1.15
N ARG A 417 -7.98 32.21 -0.09
CA ARG A 417 -7.49 32.09 1.29
C ARG A 417 -6.82 30.74 1.56
N GLU A 418 -7.36 29.65 1.02
CA GLU A 418 -6.77 28.30 1.12
C GLU A 418 -5.35 28.27 0.52
N MET A 419 -5.13 28.95 -0.61
CA MET A 419 -3.82 29.03 -1.28
C MET A 419 -2.71 29.67 -0.44
N GLU A 420 -3.06 30.56 0.49
CA GLU A 420 -2.10 31.17 1.42
C GLU A 420 -1.90 30.29 2.66
N ARG A 421 -3.00 29.80 3.22
CA ARG A 421 -3.00 29.12 4.53
C ARG A 421 -2.59 27.66 4.46
N GLU A 422 -3.17 26.89 3.55
CA GLU A 422 -3.00 25.43 3.54
C GLU A 422 -1.59 25.00 3.14
N PRO A 423 -0.94 25.58 2.10
CA PRO A 423 0.45 25.25 1.78
C PRO A 423 1.42 25.57 2.92
N ALA A 424 1.23 26.71 3.59
CA ALA A 424 2.03 27.08 4.77
C ALA A 424 1.82 26.10 5.93
N GLN A 425 0.59 25.60 6.12
CA GLN A 425 0.30 24.57 7.12
C GLN A 425 1.01 23.25 6.78
N ILE A 426 1.04 22.83 5.51
CA ILE A 426 1.79 21.64 5.07
C ILE A 426 3.27 21.80 5.40
N GLU A 427 3.90 22.92 5.02
CA GLU A 427 5.30 23.17 5.33
C GLU A 427 5.57 23.13 6.84
N ALA A 428 4.65 23.67 7.65
CA ALA A 428 4.76 23.66 9.11
C ALA A 428 4.67 22.26 9.72
N LEU A 429 3.90 21.33 9.13
CA LEU A 429 3.80 19.94 9.61
C LEU A 429 5.14 19.20 9.55
N TYR A 430 6.00 19.56 8.60
CA TYR A 430 7.33 18.95 8.41
C TYR A 430 8.43 19.60 9.25
N GLN A 431 8.13 20.65 10.02
CA GLN A 431 9.11 21.29 10.88
C GLN A 431 9.40 20.41 12.11
N VAL A 432 10.68 20.12 12.31
CA VAL A 432 11.15 19.37 13.49
C VAL A 432 11.15 20.30 14.70
N ALA A 433 10.38 19.94 15.72
CA ALA A 433 10.25 20.65 16.99
C ALA A 433 11.10 20.02 18.11
N LEU A 434 11.31 18.70 18.07
CA LEU A 434 12.07 17.98 19.09
C LEU A 434 12.89 16.85 18.45
N GLN A 435 14.15 16.76 18.84
CA GLN A 435 15.04 15.64 18.57
C GLN A 435 15.21 14.82 19.86
N ARG A 436 15.05 13.50 19.76
CA ARG A 436 15.24 12.57 20.87
C ARG A 436 16.12 11.40 20.42
N LEU A 437 17.22 11.19 21.14
CA LEU A 437 18.10 10.04 20.94
C LEU A 437 18.01 9.14 22.18
N GLU A 438 17.65 7.87 21.97
CA GLU A 438 17.45 6.90 23.06
C GLU A 438 18.39 5.70 22.93
N PRO A 439 18.98 5.23 24.04
CA PRO A 439 19.75 3.99 24.02
C PRO A 439 18.81 2.79 23.85
N VAL A 440 19.10 1.93 22.87
CA VAL A 440 18.28 0.74 22.60
C VAL A 440 18.90 -0.48 23.27
N GLY A 441 20.18 -0.74 23.02
CA GLY A 441 20.86 -1.90 23.57
C GLY A 441 22.19 -2.17 22.89
N MET A 442 22.79 -3.30 23.23
CA MET A 442 24.09 -3.72 22.72
C MET A 442 24.06 -5.22 22.41
N VAL A 443 24.62 -5.60 21.28
CA VAL A 443 24.80 -6.99 20.88
C VAL A 443 26.29 -7.30 20.78
N VAL A 444 26.71 -8.41 21.38
CA VAL A 444 28.08 -8.91 21.30
C VAL A 444 28.09 -10.19 20.47
N LEU A 445 28.72 -10.13 19.31
CA LEU A 445 28.99 -11.30 18.49
C LEU A 445 30.27 -11.97 19.00
N TRP A 446 30.12 -13.12 19.64
CA TRP A 446 31.21 -13.87 20.26
C TRP A 446 31.66 -15.03 19.38
N PRO A 447 32.94 -15.12 19.00
CA PRO A 447 33.47 -16.21 18.16
C PRO A 447 33.26 -17.60 18.77
N GLU A 448 32.78 -18.56 17.97
CA GLU A 448 32.68 -19.96 18.41
C GLU A 448 34.04 -20.57 18.76
N THR A 449 35.10 -20.11 18.09
CA THR A 449 36.48 -20.52 18.36
C THR A 449 37.00 -20.11 19.75
N ARG A 450 36.23 -19.31 20.50
CA ARG A 450 36.58 -18.77 21.81
C ARG A 450 35.51 -19.03 22.88
N LEU A 451 34.65 -20.02 22.67
CA LEU A 451 33.63 -20.46 23.63
C LEU A 451 34.23 -21.27 24.78
#